data_AF-A0ABD3UUX9-F1
#
_entry.id   AF-A0ABD3UUX9-F1
#
_cell.length_a   1.000
_cell.length_b   1.000
_cell.length_c   1.000
_cell.angle_alpha   90.00
_cell.angle_beta   90.00
_cell.angle_gamma   90.00
#
_symmetry.space_group_name_H-M   'P 1'
#
loop_
_entity.id
_entity.type
_entity.pdbx_description
1 polymer ?
#
loop_
_entity_poly.entity_id
_entity_poly.type
_entity_poly.pdbx_seq_one_letter_code
_entity_poly.pdbx_strand_id
1 'polypeptide(L)'
;IQSACSQFLENKLVPSNCLGIRKFAERHSVKSLYNAAQVFCKRNFKEVIKHTEFFKLPVHKVAELVGCNDLQVCTEEPVFEAVIKWVEHDAGKRKAHLFRLMKLICLPLLTARYLTDVVDKQ
;
A
#
# COMPACT_ATOMS: atom_id res chain seq x y z
N ILE A 1 0.21 -29.50 -6.15
CA ILE A 1 -0.95 -28.61 -6.41
C ILE A 1 -0.58 -27.13 -6.21
N GLN A 2 0.13 -26.75 -5.14
CA GLN A 2 0.53 -25.35 -4.88
C GLN A 2 1.31 -24.69 -6.03
N SER A 3 2.27 -25.38 -6.64
CA SER A 3 3.10 -24.83 -7.73
C SER A 3 2.29 -24.34 -8.96
N ALA A 4 1.32 -25.13 -9.43
CA ALA A 4 0.51 -24.77 -10.60
C ALA A 4 -0.41 -23.57 -10.32
N CYS A 5 -1.01 -23.50 -9.12
CA CYS A 5 -1.80 -22.34 -8.71
C CYS A 5 -0.95 -21.08 -8.58
N SER A 6 0.26 -21.19 -8.04
CA SER A 6 1.18 -20.05 -7.92
C SER A 6 1.59 -19.51 -9.27
N GLN A 7 1.94 -20.37 -10.22
CA GLN A 7 2.33 -19.95 -11.57
C GLN A 7 1.16 -19.29 -12.33
N PHE A 8 -0.05 -19.79 -12.14
CA PHE A 8 -1.26 -19.15 -12.70
C PHE A 8 -1.51 -17.77 -12.10
N LEU A 9 -1.37 -17.62 -10.77
CA LEU A 9 -1.54 -16.35 -10.07
C LEU A 9 -0.44 -15.34 -10.42
N GLU A 10 0.81 -15.80 -10.63
CA GLU A 10 1.90 -14.95 -11.12
C GLU A 10 1.55 -14.34 -12.49
N ASN A 11 1.01 -15.13 -13.41
CA ASN A 11 0.59 -14.67 -14.74
C ASN A 11 -0.67 -13.78 -14.74
N LYS A 12 -1.44 -13.78 -13.63
CA LYS A 12 -2.68 -13.00 -13.48
C LYS A 12 -2.54 -11.86 -12.46
N LEU A 13 -1.31 -11.49 -12.08
CA LEU A 13 -1.04 -10.35 -11.21
C LEU A 13 -1.51 -9.06 -11.86
N VAL A 14 -2.48 -8.41 -11.22
CA VAL A 14 -3.00 -7.10 -11.60
C VAL A 14 -3.11 -6.21 -10.36
N PRO A 15 -3.14 -4.87 -10.49
CA PRO A 15 -3.15 -3.96 -9.34
C PRO A 15 -4.33 -4.16 -8.37
N SER A 16 -5.45 -4.68 -8.86
CA SER A 16 -6.64 -4.95 -8.05
C SER A 16 -6.55 -6.22 -7.22
N ASN A 17 -5.74 -7.21 -7.61
CA ASN A 17 -5.65 -8.52 -6.93
C ASN A 17 -4.29 -8.78 -6.28
N CYS A 18 -3.27 -7.95 -6.54
CA CYS A 18 -1.91 -8.19 -6.10
C CYS A 18 -1.77 -8.29 -4.56
N LEU A 19 -2.54 -7.50 -3.81
CA LEU A 19 -2.57 -7.54 -2.35
C LEU A 19 -3.19 -8.84 -1.81
N GLY A 20 -4.25 -9.31 -2.46
CA GLY A 20 -4.89 -10.59 -2.15
C GLY A 20 -3.97 -11.77 -2.45
N ILE A 21 -3.30 -11.74 -3.62
CA ILE A 21 -2.30 -12.74 -4.02
C ILE A 21 -1.11 -12.73 -3.05
N ARG A 22 -0.63 -11.55 -2.63
CA ARG A 22 0.44 -11.42 -1.63
C ARG A 22 0.06 -12.09 -0.31
N LYS A 23 -1.16 -11.83 0.19
CA LYS A 23 -1.69 -12.44 1.41
C LYS A 23 -1.86 -13.97 1.27
N PHE A 24 -2.29 -14.43 0.10
CA PHE A 24 -2.38 -15.85 -0.21
C PHE A 24 -0.99 -16.51 -0.19
N ALA A 25 0.00 -15.89 -0.83
CA ALA A 25 1.37 -16.38 -0.86
C ALA A 25 2.00 -16.44 0.53
N GLU A 26 1.76 -15.42 1.37
CA GLU A 26 2.20 -15.36 2.77
C GLU A 26 1.58 -16.51 3.58
N ARG A 27 0.26 -16.77 3.43
CA ARG A 27 -0.44 -17.86 4.12
C ARG A 27 0.04 -19.25 3.72
N HIS A 28 0.37 -19.45 2.45
CA HIS A 28 0.80 -20.74 1.91
C HIS A 28 2.33 -20.90 1.86
N SER A 29 3.09 -19.95 2.42
CA SER A 29 4.55 -19.94 2.43
C SER A 29 5.19 -20.06 1.04
N VAL A 30 4.51 -19.55 0.00
CA VAL A 30 5.02 -19.55 -1.38
C VAL A 30 5.87 -18.29 -1.61
N LYS A 31 7.16 -18.39 -1.33
CA LYS A 31 8.09 -17.24 -1.38
C LYS A 31 8.23 -16.62 -2.77
N SER A 32 8.21 -17.41 -3.85
CA SER A 32 8.33 -16.90 -5.22
C SER A 32 7.18 -15.95 -5.57
N LEU A 33 5.95 -16.43 -5.37
CA LEU A 33 4.72 -15.67 -5.61
C LEU A 33 4.64 -14.44 -4.70
N TYR A 34 5.06 -14.58 -3.42
CA TYR A 34 5.10 -13.47 -2.48
C TYR A 34 6.03 -12.36 -2.98
N ASN A 35 7.25 -12.72 -3.38
CA ASN A 35 8.24 -11.77 -3.90
C ASN A 35 7.74 -11.12 -5.20
N ALA A 36 7.19 -11.91 -6.13
CA ALA A 36 6.63 -11.39 -7.38
C ALA A 36 5.49 -10.39 -7.13
N ALA A 37 4.54 -10.73 -6.25
CA ALA A 37 3.44 -9.85 -5.87
C ALA A 37 3.94 -8.59 -5.15
N GLN A 38 4.95 -8.71 -4.28
CA GLN A 38 5.54 -7.58 -3.58
C GLN A 38 6.24 -6.62 -4.53
N VAL A 39 7.08 -7.12 -5.46
CA VAL A 39 7.72 -6.31 -6.49
C VAL A 39 6.67 -5.64 -7.38
N PHE A 40 5.62 -6.37 -7.77
CA PHE A 40 4.52 -5.82 -8.56
C PHE A 40 3.78 -4.70 -7.81
N CYS A 41 3.50 -4.88 -6.52
CA CYS A 41 2.88 -3.86 -5.66
C CYS A 41 3.74 -2.60 -5.60
N LYS A 42 5.06 -2.73 -5.40
CA LYS A 42 5.98 -1.59 -5.32
C LYS A 42 6.02 -0.80 -6.63
N ARG A 43 6.05 -1.50 -7.78
CA ARG A 43 6.08 -0.88 -9.11
C ARG A 43 4.77 -0.18 -9.47
N ASN A 44 3.63 -0.79 -9.11
CA ASN A 44 2.30 -0.29 -9.46
C ASN A 44 1.59 0.38 -8.29
N PHE A 45 2.34 0.83 -7.27
CA PHE A 45 1.77 1.30 -5.99
C PHE A 45 0.65 2.33 -6.18
N LYS A 46 0.87 3.31 -7.06
CA LYS A 46 -0.11 4.37 -7.40
C LYS A 46 -1.46 3.84 -7.87
N GLU A 47 -1.49 2.68 -8.53
CA GLU A 47 -2.73 2.06 -8.98
C GLU A 47 -3.32 1.14 -7.91
N VAL A 48 -2.47 0.42 -7.19
CA VAL A 48 -2.89 -0.48 -6.09
C VAL A 48 -3.67 0.28 -5.00
N ILE A 49 -3.21 1.48 -4.62
CA ILE A 49 -3.85 2.31 -3.58
C ILE A 49 -5.25 2.82 -3.96
N LYS A 50 -5.62 2.78 -5.25
CA LYS A 50 -6.95 3.19 -5.73
C LYS A 50 -7.99 2.07 -5.58
N HIS A 51 -7.54 0.83 -5.41
CA HIS A 51 -8.42 -0.33 -5.36
C HIS A 51 -8.90 -0.63 -3.94
N THR A 52 -10.11 -1.21 -3.85
CA THR A 52 -10.76 -1.53 -2.58
C THR A 52 -9.99 -2.52 -1.71
N GLU A 53 -9.14 -3.35 -2.33
CA GLU A 53 -8.30 -4.30 -1.60
C GLU A 53 -7.29 -3.62 -0.68
N PHE A 54 -6.83 -2.42 -1.04
CA PHE A 54 -5.98 -1.59 -0.17
C PHE A 54 -6.74 -1.10 1.06
N PHE A 55 -7.99 -0.64 0.91
CA PHE A 55 -8.82 -0.14 2.01
C PHE A 55 -9.21 -1.23 3.02
N LYS A 56 -9.19 -2.50 2.59
CA LYS A 56 -9.42 -3.67 3.45
C LYS A 56 -8.18 -4.12 4.23
N LEU A 57 -7.01 -3.54 3.95
CA LEU A 57 -5.80 -3.93 4.66
C LEU A 57 -5.83 -3.46 6.12
N PRO A 58 -5.29 -4.26 7.05
CA PRO A 58 -5.07 -3.85 8.43
C PRO A 58 -3.92 -2.85 8.53
N VAL A 59 -3.92 -2.03 9.59
CA VAL A 59 -2.93 -0.95 9.81
C VAL A 59 -1.48 -1.40 9.68
N HIS A 60 -1.14 -2.61 10.15
CA HIS A 60 0.24 -3.11 10.10
C HIS A 60 0.72 -3.36 8.65
N LYS A 61 -0.16 -3.83 7.75
CA LYS A 61 0.20 -4.02 6.33
C LYS A 61 0.24 -2.71 5.58
N VAL A 62 -0.59 -1.74 5.95
CA VAL A 62 -0.50 -0.37 5.41
C VAL A 62 0.80 0.27 5.85
N ALA A 63 1.15 0.19 7.13
CA ALA A 63 2.41 0.68 7.68
C ALA A 63 3.64 0.08 6.96
N GLU A 64 3.62 -1.23 6.69
CA GLU A 64 4.67 -1.92 5.93
C GLU A 64 4.78 -1.41 4.49
N LEU A 65 3.65 -1.13 3.84
CA LEU A 65 3.61 -0.61 2.47
C LEU A 65 4.11 0.84 2.40
N VAL A 66 3.59 1.73 3.26
CA VAL A 66 3.89 3.17 3.24
C VAL A 66 5.26 3.50 3.83
N GLY A 67 5.77 2.67 4.74
CA GLY A 67 7.14 2.81 5.26
C GLY A 67 8.21 2.19 4.36
N CYS A 68 7.84 1.71 3.16
CA CYS A 68 8.80 1.12 2.24
C CYS A 68 9.46 2.20 1.38
N ASN A 69 10.75 2.45 1.60
CA ASN A 69 11.51 3.44 0.82
C ASN A 69 11.79 3.01 -0.64
N ASP A 70 11.48 1.76 -1.00
CA ASP A 70 11.67 1.22 -2.36
C ASP A 70 10.39 1.34 -3.23
N LEU A 71 9.41 2.13 -2.81
CA LEU A 71 8.23 2.36 -3.65
C LEU A 71 8.65 3.09 -4.92
N GLN A 72 8.11 2.68 -6.08
CA GLN A 72 8.39 3.33 -7.36
C GLN A 72 7.55 4.60 -7.52
N VAL A 73 7.65 5.49 -6.55
CA VAL A 73 7.00 6.79 -6.51
C VAL A 73 8.07 7.88 -6.49
N CYS A 74 7.93 8.88 -7.36
CA CYS A 74 8.88 10.00 -7.43
C CYS A 74 8.67 11.02 -6.29
N THR A 75 7.51 10.99 -5.66
CA THR A 75 7.09 11.87 -4.56
C THR A 75 6.33 11.06 -3.52
N GLU A 76 6.32 11.53 -2.28
CA GLU A 76 5.57 10.93 -1.16
C GLU A 76 4.07 11.32 -1.17
N GLU A 77 3.65 12.22 -2.06
CA GLU A 77 2.26 12.66 -2.22
C GLU A 77 1.26 11.50 -2.40
N PRO A 78 1.46 10.54 -3.32
CA PRO A 78 0.56 9.39 -3.46
C PRO A 78 0.54 8.49 -2.22
N VAL A 79 1.64 8.43 -1.45
CA VAL A 79 1.70 7.65 -0.20
C VAL A 79 0.85 8.33 0.87
N PHE A 80 0.97 9.66 0.98
CA PHE A 80 0.14 10.47 1.85
C PHE A 80 -1.35 10.36 1.51
N GLU A 81 -1.71 10.55 0.24
CA GLU A 81 -3.10 10.44 -0.22
C GLU A 81 -3.69 9.05 0.05
N ALA A 82 -2.89 7.99 -0.12
CA ALA A 82 -3.29 6.63 0.22
C ALA A 82 -3.63 6.48 1.71
N VAL A 83 -2.80 7.04 2.60
CA VAL A 83 -3.05 6.99 4.05
C VAL A 83 -4.32 7.76 4.40
N ILE A 84 -4.51 8.96 3.86
CA ILE A 84 -5.72 9.76 4.11
C ILE A 84 -6.97 9.00 3.67
N LYS A 85 -7.01 8.51 2.42
CA LYS A 85 -8.15 7.73 1.90
C LYS A 85 -8.40 6.46 2.71
N TRP A 86 -7.35 5.81 3.19
CA TRP A 86 -7.47 4.62 4.04
C TRP A 86 -8.05 4.96 5.42
N VAL A 87 -7.70 6.10 6.00
CA VAL A 87 -8.26 6.58 7.25
C VAL A 87 -9.71 7.01 7.06
N GLU A 88 -10.03 7.76 6.00
CA GLU A 88 -11.40 8.21 5.68
C GLU A 88 -12.39 7.05 5.53
N HIS A 89 -11.93 5.92 4.98
CA HIS A 89 -12.76 4.72 4.82
C HIS A 89 -13.33 4.18 6.14
N ASP A 90 -12.65 4.38 7.27
CA ASP A 90 -13.16 4.05 8.61
C ASP A 90 -12.60 5.07 9.62
N ALA A 91 -13.06 6.31 9.47
CA ALA A 91 -12.56 7.46 10.22
C ALA A 91 -12.71 7.28 11.74
N GLY A 92 -13.73 6.52 12.20
CA GLY A 92 -13.97 6.29 13.62
C GLY A 92 -12.86 5.51 14.31
N LYS A 93 -12.35 4.45 13.66
CA LYS A 93 -11.30 3.58 14.24
C LYS A 93 -9.90 3.91 13.75
N ARG A 94 -9.77 4.45 12.53
CA ARG A 94 -8.48 4.62 11.87
C ARG A 94 -7.83 5.99 12.10
N LYS A 95 -8.58 7.01 12.54
CA LYS A 95 -8.02 8.33 12.90
C LYS A 95 -6.90 8.22 13.95
N ALA A 96 -7.04 7.31 14.92
CA ALA A 96 -6.01 7.06 15.93
C ALA A 96 -4.68 6.55 15.34
N HIS A 97 -4.71 5.94 14.14
CA HIS A 97 -3.53 5.43 13.46
C HIS A 97 -2.90 6.44 12.49
N LEU A 98 -3.61 7.51 12.14
CA LEU A 98 -3.13 8.52 11.18
C LEU A 98 -1.77 9.08 11.58
N PHE A 99 -1.63 9.59 12.81
CA PHE A 99 -0.36 10.12 13.31
C PHE A 99 0.79 9.11 13.25
N ARG A 100 0.50 7.84 13.52
CA ARG A 100 1.51 6.77 13.45
C ARG A 100 1.92 6.49 12.01
N LEU A 101 0.97 6.46 11.08
CA LEU A 101 1.25 6.24 9.65
C LEU A 101 1.99 7.42 9.04
N MET A 102 1.64 8.66 9.41
CA MET A 102 2.34 9.86 8.94
C MET A 102 3.80 9.92 9.37
N LYS A 103 4.17 9.34 10.52
CA LYS A 103 5.58 9.21 10.93
C LYS A 103 6.40 8.25 10.07
N LEU A 104 5.74 7.34 9.35
CA LEU A 104 6.39 6.40 8.44
C LEU A 104 6.61 7.01 7.05
N ILE A 105 5.81 8.02 6.70
CA ILE A 105 5.99 8.79 5.47
C ILE A 105 7.18 9.72 5.67
N CYS A 106 8.08 9.76 4.70
CA CYS A 106 9.18 10.71 4.70
C CYS A 106 8.65 12.14 4.47
N LEU A 107 8.17 12.78 5.53
CA LEU A 107 7.75 14.19 5.54
C LEU A 107 8.76 15.15 4.88
N PRO A 108 10.10 14.95 4.96
CA PRO A 108 11.07 15.79 4.25
C PRO A 108 11.02 15.69 2.71
N LEU A 109 10.47 14.60 2.17
CA LEU A 109 10.27 14.39 0.73
C LEU A 109 8.88 14.87 0.26
N LEU A 110 7.99 15.24 1.18
CA LEU A 110 6.80 16.02 0.85
C LEU A 110 7.22 17.47 0.71
N THR A 111 7.03 18.04 -0.48
CA THR A 111 7.33 19.45 -0.72
C THR A 111 6.54 20.29 0.28
N ALA A 112 7.20 21.25 0.94
CA ALA A 112 6.55 22.12 1.94
C ALA A 112 5.23 22.75 1.40
N ARG A 113 5.18 23.06 0.10
CA ARG A 113 3.97 23.53 -0.60
C ARG A 113 2.80 22.56 -0.52
N TYR A 114 3.04 21.26 -0.71
CA TYR A 114 1.99 20.24 -0.64
C TYR A 114 1.45 20.07 0.78
N LEU A 115 2.34 20.13 1.79
CA LEU A 115 1.92 20.09 3.19
C LEU A 115 1.04 21.30 3.54
N THR A 116 1.43 22.52 3.12
CA THR A 116 0.62 23.73 3.35
C THR A 116 -0.74 23.64 2.67
N ASP A 117 -0.79 23.24 1.39
CA ASP A 117 -2.05 23.12 0.64
C ASP A 117 -3.02 22.07 1.21
N VAL A 118 -2.48 20.99 1.78
CA VAL A 118 -3.29 19.91 2.36
C VAL A 118 -3.75 20.26 3.78
N VAL A 119 -2.87 20.87 4.59
CA VAL A 119 -3.21 21.29 5.95
C VAL A 119 -4.21 22.44 5.94
N ASP A 120 -4.14 23.35 4.96
CA ASP A 120 -5.12 24.44 4.79
C ASP A 120 -6.48 23.97 4.23
N LYS A 121 -6.55 22.75 3.66
CA LYS A 121 -7.79 22.18 3.09
C LYS A 121 -8.53 21.23 4.04
N GLN A 122 -8.03 21.00 5.25
CA GLN A 122 -8.71 20.21 6.30
C GLN A 122 -9.24 21.09 7.43
#